data_AF-A0A928U8F8-F1
#
_entry.id   AF-A0A928U8F8-F1
#
_cell.length_a   1.000
_cell.length_b   1.000
_cell.length_c   1.000
_cell.angle_alpha   90.00
_cell.angle_beta   90.00
_cell.angle_gamma   90.00
#
_symmetry.space_group_name_H-M   'P 1'
#
loop_
_entity.id
_entity.type
_entity.pdbx_description
1 polymer ?
#
loop_
_entity_poly.entity_id
_entity_poly.type
_entity_poly.pdbx_seq_one_letter_code
_entity_poly.pdbx_strand_id
1 'polypeptide(L)'
;MVQQAFRQIIEPIFEKGFSDNSFGFRPDRCCHDAIKRLEQYKQEGYTSVLDADIMAFYDTIPHKLIMDSLREKIADGWVLNSIENMLKAGSWKTASCTRQTKALRKEASFPLLANLIGDIIDKELEKAGYKFVRYADDFVVMTKKQR
;
A
#
# COMPACT_ATOMS: atom_id res chain seq x y z
N MET A 1 -21.40 5.02 -3.16
CA MET A 1 -21.27 5.87 -4.38
C MET A 1 -19.97 6.67 -4.39
N VAL A 2 -19.64 7.47 -3.35
CA VAL A 2 -18.38 8.24 -3.28
C VAL A 2 -17.12 7.36 -3.40
N GLN A 3 -17.11 6.22 -2.72
CA GLN A 3 -16.03 5.23 -2.73
C GLN A 3 -15.65 4.71 -4.13
N GLN A 4 -16.64 4.54 -5.00
CA GLN A 4 -16.45 3.98 -6.33
C GLN A 4 -15.99 5.04 -7.34
N ALA A 5 -16.50 6.27 -7.20
CA ALA A 5 -16.01 7.42 -7.97
C ALA A 5 -14.57 7.76 -7.59
N PHE A 6 -14.25 7.68 -6.29
CA PHE A 6 -12.89 7.80 -5.77
C PHE A 6 -11.96 6.82 -6.47
N ARG A 7 -12.33 5.54 -6.49
CA ARG A 7 -11.56 4.50 -7.17
C ARG A 7 -11.38 4.80 -8.67
N GLN A 8 -12.46 5.07 -9.39
CA GLN A 8 -12.39 5.24 -10.86
C GLN A 8 -11.61 6.48 -11.32
N ILE A 9 -11.64 7.57 -10.55
CA ILE A 9 -11.01 8.83 -10.94
C ILE A 9 -9.59 8.93 -10.37
N ILE A 10 -9.37 8.46 -9.14
CA ILE A 10 -8.14 8.70 -8.40
C ILE A 10 -7.13 7.57 -8.59
N GLU A 11 -7.58 6.31 -8.67
CA GLU A 11 -6.67 5.17 -8.90
C GLU A 11 -5.78 5.40 -10.14
N PRO A 12 -6.29 5.82 -11.31
CA PRO A 12 -5.44 6.06 -12.49
C PRO A 12 -4.42 7.20 -12.33
N ILE A 13 -4.68 8.18 -11.45
CA ILE A 13 -3.78 9.31 -11.19
C ILE A 13 -2.57 8.84 -10.40
N PHE A 14 -2.79 7.98 -9.40
CA PHE A 14 -1.73 7.47 -8.52
C PHE A 14 -1.02 6.24 -9.09
N GLU A 15 -1.72 5.42 -9.88
CA GLU A 15 -1.19 4.19 -10.47
C GLU A 15 0.11 4.42 -11.27
N LYS A 16 0.21 5.57 -11.96
CA LYS A 16 1.41 5.97 -12.72
C LYS A 16 2.63 6.27 -11.85
N GLY A 17 2.43 6.56 -10.57
CA GLY A 17 3.49 6.92 -9.63
C GLY A 17 3.86 5.81 -8.66
N PHE A 18 3.10 4.70 -8.63
CA PHE A 18 3.37 3.59 -7.72
C PHE A 18 4.59 2.78 -8.15
N SER A 19 5.38 2.38 -7.15
CA SER A 19 6.56 1.53 -7.31
C SER A 19 6.30 0.29 -8.18
N ASP A 20 7.23 -0.06 -9.06
CA ASP A 20 7.15 -1.29 -9.84
C ASP A 20 7.26 -2.57 -9.00
N ASN A 21 7.66 -2.46 -7.74
CA ASN A 21 7.74 -3.55 -6.78
C ASN A 21 6.44 -3.72 -5.96
N SER A 22 5.43 -2.89 -6.20
CA SER A 22 4.09 -3.03 -5.62
C SER A 22 3.13 -3.70 -6.60
N PHE A 23 2.51 -4.80 -6.18
CA PHE A 23 1.68 -5.65 -7.05
C PHE A 23 0.22 -5.80 -6.59
N GLY A 24 -0.06 -5.59 -5.31
CA GLY A 24 -1.39 -5.84 -4.75
C GLY A 24 -2.42 -4.81 -5.18
N PHE A 25 -3.62 -5.29 -5.52
CA PHE A 25 -4.78 -4.45 -5.87
C PHE A 25 -4.53 -3.41 -6.98
N ARG A 26 -3.62 -3.71 -7.91
CA ARG A 26 -3.32 -2.85 -9.06
C ARG A 26 -3.84 -3.49 -10.35
N PRO A 27 -4.29 -2.68 -11.33
CA PRO A 27 -4.65 -3.19 -12.65
C PRO A 27 -3.42 -3.87 -13.28
N ASP A 28 -3.67 -4.98 -13.98
CA ASP A 28 -2.65 -5.74 -14.74
C ASP A 28 -1.46 -6.28 -13.93
N ARG A 29 -1.57 -6.36 -12.59
CA ARG A 29 -0.57 -6.98 -11.72
C ARG A 29 -1.19 -8.10 -10.90
N CYS A 30 -0.48 -9.22 -10.80
CA CYS A 30 -0.94 -10.36 -10.01
C CYS A 30 0.14 -10.93 -9.09
N CYS A 31 -0.27 -11.85 -8.22
CA CYS A 31 0.63 -12.53 -7.27
C CYS A 31 1.80 -13.24 -7.99
N HIS A 32 1.57 -13.80 -9.19
CA HIS A 32 2.64 -14.43 -9.96
C HIS A 32 3.74 -13.44 -10.38
N ASP A 33 3.39 -12.18 -10.63
CA ASP A 33 4.38 -11.17 -11.01
C ASP A 33 5.27 -10.78 -9.80
N ALA A 34 4.67 -10.71 -8.62
CA ALA A 34 5.40 -10.54 -7.36
C ALA A 34 6.38 -11.70 -7.12
N ILE A 35 5.94 -12.95 -7.32
CA ILE A 35 6.79 -14.14 -7.18
C ILE A 35 7.95 -14.12 -8.19
N LYS A 36 7.68 -13.81 -9.47
CA LYS A 36 8.73 -13.69 -10.49
C LYS A 36 9.77 -12.64 -10.10
N ARG A 37 9.34 -11.52 -9.53
CA ARG A 37 10.26 -10.47 -9.06
C ARG A 37 11.13 -10.96 -7.89
N LEU A 38 10.56 -11.69 -6.94
CA LEU A 38 11.32 -12.34 -5.86
C LEU A 38 12.35 -13.34 -6.40
N GLU A 39 11.98 -14.13 -7.40
CA GLU A 39 12.89 -15.08 -8.06
C GLU A 39 14.06 -14.37 -8.76
N GLN A 40 13.82 -13.24 -9.42
CA GLN A 40 14.86 -12.42 -10.03
C GLN A 40 15.86 -11.93 -8.97
N TYR A 41 15.38 -11.34 -7.88
CA TYR A 41 16.26 -10.90 -6.78
C TYR A 41 17.04 -12.04 -6.15
N LYS A 42 16.43 -13.22 -6.03
CA LYS A 42 17.13 -14.42 -5.57
C LYS A 42 18.28 -14.81 -6.52
N GLN A 43 18.06 -14.75 -7.84
CA GLN A 43 19.09 -15.01 -8.85
C GLN A 43 20.23 -13.96 -8.80
N GLU A 44 19.92 -12.72 -8.43
CA GLU A 44 20.90 -11.64 -8.19
C GLU A 44 21.67 -11.77 -6.85
N GLY A 45 21.40 -12.82 -6.07
CA GLY A 45 22.08 -13.14 -4.82
C GLY A 45 21.45 -12.54 -3.56
N TYR A 46 20.25 -11.95 -3.66
CA TYR A 46 19.48 -11.52 -2.50
C TYR A 46 18.71 -12.71 -1.93
N THR A 47 19.35 -13.48 -1.06
CA THR A 47 18.80 -14.74 -0.53
C THR A 47 18.19 -14.63 0.86
N SER A 48 18.42 -13.52 1.55
CA SER A 48 17.87 -13.27 2.88
C SER A 48 16.59 -12.46 2.76
N VAL A 49 15.53 -12.92 3.42
CA VAL A 49 14.19 -12.34 3.38
C VAL A 49 13.88 -11.78 4.77
N LEU A 50 13.51 -10.50 4.81
CA LEU A 50 12.91 -9.86 5.97
C LEU A 50 11.43 -9.65 5.67
N ASP A 51 10.58 -10.33 6.43
CA ASP A 51 9.14 -10.15 6.39
C ASP A 51 8.77 -8.97 7.30
N ALA A 52 8.03 -8.00 6.78
CA ALA A 52 7.53 -6.87 7.56
C ALA A 52 6.03 -6.67 7.31
N ASP A 53 5.27 -6.55 8.40
CA ASP A 53 3.83 -6.37 8.35
C ASP A 53 3.48 -4.88 8.30
N ILE A 54 2.90 -4.43 7.18
CA ILE A 54 2.46 -3.04 6.99
C ILE A 54 1.14 -2.76 7.73
N MET A 55 0.31 -3.78 8.01
CA MET A 55 -0.96 -3.57 8.71
C MET A 55 -0.75 -2.94 10.09
N ALA A 56 0.28 -3.38 10.82
CA ALA A 56 0.63 -2.78 12.10
C ALA A 56 1.14 -1.34 11.97
N PHE A 57 1.74 -0.99 10.83
CA PHE A 57 2.28 0.34 10.56
C PHE A 57 1.20 1.36 10.19
N TYR A 58 0.09 0.94 9.61
CA TYR A 58 -1.00 1.82 9.21
C TYR A 58 -1.53 2.72 10.32
N ASP A 59 -1.65 2.20 11.54
CA ASP A 59 -2.11 2.97 12.70
C ASP A 59 -1.05 3.98 13.22
N THR A 60 0.21 3.81 12.81
CA THR A 60 1.33 4.67 13.24
C THR A 60 1.63 5.82 12.28
N ILE A 61 1.12 5.76 11.04
CA ILE A 61 1.43 6.74 10.01
C ILE A 61 0.63 8.02 10.24
N PRO A 62 1.30 9.18 10.40
CA PRO A 62 0.61 10.45 10.59
C PRO A 62 -0.33 10.76 9.42
N HIS A 63 -1.61 11.00 9.71
CA HIS A 63 -2.60 11.38 8.69
C HIS A 63 -2.14 12.57 7.83
N LYS A 64 -1.32 13.46 8.40
CA LYS A 64 -0.71 14.58 7.68
C LYS A 64 0.11 14.12 6.47
N LEU A 65 0.93 13.08 6.61
CA LEU A 65 1.76 12.56 5.50
C LEU A 65 0.88 12.01 4.37
N ILE A 66 -0.19 11.29 4.72
CA ILE A 66 -1.16 10.75 3.76
C ILE A 66 -1.83 11.90 2.98
N MET A 67 -2.29 12.92 3.71
CA MET A 67 -2.94 14.09 3.12
C MET A 67 -1.99 14.94 2.27
N ASP A 68 -0.72 15.06 2.65
CA ASP A 68 0.27 15.81 1.89
C ASP A 68 0.58 15.09 0.56
N SER A 69 0.76 13.76 0.57
CA SER A 69 0.90 12.95 -0.66
C SER A 69 -0.32 13.06 -1.59
N LEU A 70 -1.53 13.16 -1.03
CA LEU A 70 -2.76 13.35 -1.81
C LEU A 70 -2.82 14.73 -2.46
N ARG A 71 -2.43 15.78 -1.72
CA ARG A 71 -2.43 17.19 -2.18
C ARG A 71 -1.47 17.43 -3.34
N GLU A 72 -0.40 16.65 -3.47
CA GLU A 72 0.53 16.75 -4.60
C GLU A 72 -0.12 16.38 -5.95
N LYS A 73 -1.17 15.54 -5.93
CA LYS A 73 -1.79 15.00 -7.14
C LYS A 73 -3.25 15.43 -7.32
N ILE A 74 -3.93 15.81 -6.24
CA ILE A 74 -5.34 16.20 -6.24
C ILE A 74 -5.44 17.66 -5.80
N ALA A 75 -5.97 18.51 -6.68
CA ALA A 75 -6.27 19.92 -6.37
C ALA A 75 -7.71 20.13 -5.84
N ASP A 76 -8.58 19.12 -5.95
CA ASP A 76 -9.98 19.21 -5.53
C ASP A 76 -10.10 19.17 -4.00
N GLY A 77 -10.46 20.31 -3.41
CA GLY A 77 -10.63 20.45 -1.97
C GLY A 77 -11.78 19.65 -1.39
N TRP A 78 -12.84 19.35 -2.17
CA TRP A 78 -13.97 18.53 -1.70
C TRP A 78 -13.55 17.07 -1.57
N VAL A 79 -12.78 16.56 -2.53
CA VAL A 79 -12.20 15.22 -2.48
C VAL A 79 -11.24 15.09 -1.30
N LEU A 80 -10.30 16.03 -1.14
CA LEU A 80 -9.35 16.03 -0.04
C LEU A 80 -10.05 16.08 1.33
N ASN A 81 -11.04 16.96 1.49
CA ASN A 81 -11.78 17.07 2.74
C ASN A 81 -12.59 15.78 3.04
N SER A 82 -13.11 15.13 1.99
CA SER A 82 -13.80 13.85 2.14
C SER A 82 -12.86 12.76 2.66
N ILE A 83 -11.65 12.64 2.10
CA ILE A 83 -10.63 11.69 2.59
C ILE A 83 -10.22 12.02 4.03
N GLU A 84 -9.97 13.30 4.32
CA GLU A 84 -9.53 13.73 5.65
C GLU A 84 -10.58 13.42 6.72
N ASN A 85 -11.86 13.64 6.42
CA ASN A 85 -12.97 13.30 7.32
C ASN A 85 -13.06 11.78 7.54
N MET A 86 -12.77 10.98 6.52
CA MET A 86 -12.78 9.52 6.64
C MET A 86 -11.60 8.98 7.45
N LEU A 87 -10.42 9.59 7.33
CA LEU A 87 -9.27 9.29 8.18
C LEU A 87 -9.58 9.66 9.65
N LYS A 88 -10.19 10.82 9.90
CA LYS A 88 -10.58 11.28 11.25
C LYS A 88 -11.70 10.46 11.88
N ALA A 89 -12.65 9.96 11.10
CA ALA A 89 -13.80 9.20 11.59
C ALA A 89 -13.42 7.83 12.18
N GLY A 90 -12.17 7.38 12.07
CA GLY A 90 -11.75 6.10 12.62
C GLY A 90 -12.40 4.88 11.94
N SER A 91 -13.10 5.09 10.82
CA SER A 91 -13.50 4.02 9.88
C SER A 91 -12.30 3.31 9.25
N TRP A 92 -11.10 3.76 9.61
CA TRP A 92 -9.79 3.20 9.36
C TRP A 92 -9.41 2.03 10.27
N LYS A 93 -10.14 1.73 11.36
CA LYS A 93 -9.77 0.60 12.22
C LYS A 93 -9.71 -0.69 11.42
N THR A 94 -8.51 -1.05 10.99
CA THR A 94 -8.15 -2.36 10.51
C THR A 94 -8.65 -3.29 11.59
N ALA A 95 -9.53 -4.22 11.20
CA ALA A 95 -9.96 -5.23 12.12
C ALA A 95 -8.69 -5.92 12.62
N SER A 96 -8.22 -5.54 13.82
CA SER A 96 -7.44 -6.44 14.66
C SER A 96 -8.14 -7.77 14.52
N CYS A 97 -7.39 -8.80 14.15
CA CYS A 97 -7.86 -10.13 13.85
C CYS A 97 -8.46 -10.79 15.11
N THR A 98 -9.46 -10.18 15.74
CA THR A 98 -10.39 -10.80 16.65
C THR A 98 -11.24 -11.69 15.78
N ARG A 99 -10.78 -12.94 15.70
CA ARG A 99 -11.48 -14.15 15.32
C ARG A 99 -12.95 -14.12 15.74
N GLN A 100 -13.82 -13.45 14.99
CA GLN A 100 -15.26 -13.55 15.17
C GLN A 100 -16.00 -13.26 13.87
N THR A 101 -16.75 -14.29 13.47
CA THR A 101 -17.98 -14.29 12.68
C THR A 101 -17.92 -13.78 11.23
N LYS A 102 -17.96 -14.77 10.33
CA LYS A 102 -18.69 -14.73 9.05
C LYS A 102 -19.95 -13.85 9.17
N ALA A 103 -19.90 -12.59 8.74
CA ALA A 103 -21.06 -11.76 8.34
C ALA A 103 -20.75 -10.25 8.22
N LEU A 104 -19.57 -9.76 8.59
CA LEU A 104 -19.22 -8.37 8.29
C LEU A 104 -18.72 -8.30 6.84
N ARG A 105 -19.53 -7.67 5.98
CA ARG A 105 -19.14 -7.32 4.61
C ARG A 105 -17.72 -6.77 4.66
N LYS A 106 -16.81 -7.44 3.95
CA LYS A 106 -15.48 -6.95 3.62
C LYS A 106 -15.63 -5.71 2.75
N GLU A 107 -16.13 -4.62 3.30
CA GLU A 107 -15.85 -3.29 2.78
C GLU A 107 -14.40 -3.04 3.17
N ALA A 108 -13.49 -3.62 2.40
CA ALA A 108 -12.07 -3.28 2.47
C ALA A 108 -12.01 -1.78 2.27
N SER A 109 -11.79 -1.04 3.36
CA SER A 109 -11.52 0.39 3.33
C SER A 109 -10.35 0.59 2.37
N PHE A 110 -10.69 1.03 1.15
CA PHE A 110 -9.88 1.32 -0.04
C PHE A 110 -8.53 0.60 -0.16
N PRO A 111 -8.47 -0.45 -0.99
CA PRO A 111 -7.21 -0.95 -1.54
C PRO A 111 -6.28 0.15 -2.10
N LEU A 112 -6.86 1.23 -2.63
CA LEU A 112 -6.13 2.40 -3.13
C LEU A 112 -5.41 3.19 -2.01
N LEU A 113 -6.04 3.37 -0.85
CA LEU A 113 -5.40 4.11 0.26
C LEU A 113 -4.28 3.27 0.89
N ALA A 114 -4.50 1.96 1.06
CA ALA A 114 -3.44 1.04 1.46
C ALA A 114 -2.24 1.14 0.51
N ASN A 115 -2.48 1.14 -0.80
CA ASN A 115 -1.44 1.33 -1.80
C ASN A 115 -0.78 2.70 -1.76
N LEU A 116 -1.53 3.78 -1.50
CA LEU A 116 -1.00 5.13 -1.38
C LEU A 116 -0.09 5.31 -0.17
N ILE A 117 -0.44 4.68 0.95
CA ILE A 117 0.39 4.70 2.15
C ILE A 117 1.61 3.79 1.96
N GLY A 118 1.40 2.59 1.43
CA GLY A 118 2.49 1.68 1.06
C GLY A 118 3.48 2.33 0.10
N ASP A 119 3.01 3.16 -0.83
CA ASP A 119 3.87 3.90 -1.77
C ASP A 119 4.85 4.87 -1.08
N ILE A 120 4.47 5.45 0.07
CA ILE A 120 5.40 6.27 0.86
C ILE A 120 6.57 5.41 1.33
N ILE A 121 6.29 4.21 1.83
CA ILE A 121 7.31 3.26 2.30
C ILE A 121 8.13 2.75 1.11
N ASP A 122 7.46 2.36 0.02
CA ASP A 122 8.07 1.86 -1.20
C ASP A 122 9.11 2.87 -1.73
N LYS A 123 8.76 4.16 -1.79
CA LYS A 123 9.67 5.23 -2.24
C LYS A 123 10.87 5.43 -1.32
N GLU A 124 10.70 5.36 -0.01
CA GLU A 124 11.82 5.47 0.93
C GLU A 124 12.78 4.28 0.80
N LEU A 125 12.26 3.08 0.55
CA LEU A 125 13.08 1.89 0.29
C LEU A 125 13.82 1.96 -1.04
N GLU A 126 13.16 2.46 -2.09
CA GLU A 126 13.79 2.71 -3.39
C GLU A 126 14.93 3.73 -3.26
N LYS A 127 14.72 4.83 -2.53
CA LYS A 127 15.76 5.83 -2.24
C LYS A 127 16.94 5.23 -1.48
N ALA A 128 16.66 4.35 -0.51
CA ALA A 128 17.68 3.66 0.26
C ALA A 128 18.36 2.50 -0.51
N GLY A 129 17.88 2.15 -1.70
CA GLY A 129 18.45 1.11 -2.57
C GLY A 129 18.12 -0.32 -2.13
N TYR A 130 17.10 -0.51 -1.29
CA TYR A 130 16.65 -1.85 -0.89
C TYR A 130 15.89 -2.55 -2.01
N LYS A 131 16.04 -3.88 -2.09
CA LYS A 131 15.22 -4.72 -2.97
C LYS A 131 14.04 -5.21 -2.16
N PHE A 132 12.82 -4.95 -2.62
CA PHE A 132 11.62 -5.37 -1.93
C PHE A 132 10.54 -5.77 -2.93
N VAL A 133 9.53 -6.48 -2.44
CA VAL A 133 8.31 -6.82 -3.15
C VAL A 133 7.14 -6.67 -2.18
N ARG A 134 6.10 -5.95 -2.61
CA ARG A 134 4.88 -5.71 -1.83
C ARG A 134 3.66 -6.27 -2.53
N TYR A 135 2.83 -7.00 -1.80
CA TYR A 135 1.53 -7.45 -2.25
C TYR A 135 0.48 -7.07 -1.20
N ALA A 136 -0.25 -5.97 -1.47
CA ALA A 136 -1.19 -5.39 -0.52
C ALA A 136 -0.47 -5.02 0.78
N ASP A 137 -0.79 -5.73 1.86
CA ASP A 137 -0.25 -5.52 3.20
C ASP A 137 0.95 -6.44 3.49
N ASP A 138 1.12 -7.50 2.71
CA ASP A 138 2.28 -8.39 2.79
C ASP A 138 3.47 -7.72 2.10
N PHE A 139 4.59 -7.60 2.82
CA PHE A 139 5.75 -6.88 2.35
C PHE A 139 7.04 -7.59 2.73
N VAL A 140 7.92 -7.75 1.74
CA VAL A 140 9.17 -8.50 1.87
C VAL A 140 10.34 -7.66 1.39
N VAL A 141 11.36 -7.49 2.24
CA VAL A 141 12.66 -6.94 1.85
C VAL A 141 13.65 -8.07 1.65
N MET A 142 14.35 -8.04 0.53
CA MET A 142 15.41 -8.98 0.21
C MET A 142 16.77 -8.32 0.41
N THR A 143 17.65 -9.01 1.12
CA THR A 143 19.03 -8.57 1.38
C THR A 143 20.02 -9.63 0.94
N LYS A 144 21.23 -9.20 0.59
CA LYS A 144 22.35 -10.13 0.43
C LYS A 144 22.77 -10.58 1.82
N LYS A 145 23.06 -11.87 1.96
CA LYS A 145 23.45 -12.49 3.23
C LYS A 145 24.49 -11.60 3.94
N GLN A 146 24.18 -11.12 5.14
CA GLN A 146 25.20 -10.50 6.00
C GLN A 146 26.31 -11.52 6.20
N ARG A 147 27.53 -11.10 5.89
CA ARG A 147 28.75 -11.87 6.15
C ARG A 147 29.16 -11.66 7.59
#